data_AF-A0A954EI29-F1
#
_entry.id   AF-A0A954EI29-F1
#
_cell.length_a   1.000
_cell.length_b   1.000
_cell.length_c   1.000
_cell.angle_alpha   90.00
_cell.angle_beta   90.00
_cell.angle_gamma   90.00
#
_symmetry.space_group_name_H-M   'P 1'
#
loop_
_entity.id
_entity.type
_entity.pdbx_description
1 polymer ?
#
loop_
_entity_poly.entity_id
_entity_poly.type
_entity_poly.pdbx_seq_one_letter_code
_entity_poly.pdbx_strand_id
1 'polypeptide(L)'
;MVRPQTDWIVRKRDGRISPFDLGRIGRAMENAFRAELNLAAQQPLDEEQVQTIRLIADEVAQQIAPKASTPQGVEVEEVQDAVEILLMKHGLYRVARKYIVYRAEHAKLRALRGEEGMAYEVDERTQICVTLEDGVRVPFDPERIRQRLTQACEGCEALCSVDDLQEEV
;
A
#
# COMPACT_ATOMS: atom_id res chain seq x y z
N MET A 1 -21.78 -8.71 -5.01
CA MET A 1 -22.06 -7.38 -5.57
C MET A 1 -20.77 -6.90 -6.21
N VAL A 2 -20.73 -6.76 -7.54
CA VAL A 2 -19.51 -6.40 -8.31
C VAL A 2 -19.39 -4.88 -8.32
N ARG A 3 -18.29 -4.33 -7.82
CA ARG A 3 -18.04 -2.88 -7.82
C ARG A 3 -17.56 -2.39 -9.19
N PRO A 4 -18.06 -1.24 -9.67
CA PRO A 4 -17.53 -0.60 -10.89
C PRO A 4 -16.09 -0.13 -10.67
N GLN A 5 -15.32 0.05 -11.75
CA GLN A 5 -13.90 0.39 -11.69
C GLN A 5 -13.59 1.66 -10.89
N THR A 6 -14.51 2.63 -10.91
CA THR A 6 -14.43 3.89 -10.15
C THR A 6 -14.40 3.68 -8.63
N ASP A 7 -14.95 2.56 -8.16
CA ASP A 7 -15.07 2.21 -6.74
C ASP A 7 -14.04 1.16 -6.30
N TRP A 8 -13.11 0.80 -7.20
CA TRP A 8 -12.03 -0.13 -6.87
C TRP A 8 -11.06 0.51 -5.91
N ILE A 9 -10.61 -0.30 -4.95
CA ILE A 9 -9.65 0.12 -3.93
C ILE A 9 -8.38 -0.72 -4.01
N VAL A 10 -7.27 -0.06 -3.75
CA VAL A 10 -5.94 -0.66 -3.68
C VAL A 10 -5.45 -0.56 -2.24
N ARG A 11 -5.04 -1.68 -1.67
CA ARG A 11 -4.41 -1.76 -0.36
C ARG A 11 -2.91 -1.62 -0.51
N LYS A 12 -2.33 -0.61 0.15
CA LYS A 12 -0.90 -0.36 0.17
C LYS A 12 -0.22 -1.21 1.25
N ARG A 13 1.11 -1.31 1.15
CA ARG A 13 1.96 -2.06 2.12
C ARG A 13 1.85 -1.55 3.55
N ASP A 14 1.61 -0.24 3.73
CA ASP A 14 1.41 0.41 5.03
C ASP A 14 -0.01 0.19 5.61
N GLY A 15 -0.80 -0.70 5.01
CA GLY A 15 -2.19 -0.95 5.38
C GLY A 15 -3.18 0.11 4.89
N ARG A 16 -2.71 1.24 4.34
CA ARG A 16 -3.60 2.30 3.85
C ARG A 16 -4.38 1.85 2.62
N ILE A 17 -5.62 2.30 2.53
CA ILE A 17 -6.49 2.07 1.38
C ILE A 17 -6.51 3.33 0.51
N SER A 18 -6.31 3.17 -0.79
CA SER A 18 -6.36 4.23 -1.80
C SER A 18 -7.35 3.85 -2.90
N PRO A 19 -8.03 4.80 -3.56
CA PRO A 19 -8.75 4.50 -4.79
C PRO A 19 -7.77 3.98 -5.85
N PHE A 20 -8.26 3.03 -6.66
CA PHE A 20 -7.58 2.56 -7.85
C PHE A 20 -7.48 3.70 -8.87
N ASP A 21 -6.29 3.92 -9.42
CA ASP A 21 -6.04 4.94 -10.45
C ASP A 21 -5.22 4.30 -11.57
N LEU A 22 -5.88 4.02 -12.68
CA LEU A 22 -5.25 3.48 -13.89
C LEU A 22 -4.14 4.40 -14.41
N GLY A 23 -4.28 5.71 -14.26
CA GLY A 23 -3.29 6.70 -14.64
C GLY A 23 -1.99 6.58 -13.84
N ARG A 24 -2.02 6.08 -12.59
CA ARG A 24 -0.78 5.78 -11.84
C ARG A 24 0.00 4.64 -12.48
N ILE A 25 -0.69 3.63 -12.99
CA ILE A 25 -0.07 2.50 -13.67
C ILE A 25 0.56 2.98 -14.98
N GLY A 26 -0.20 3.75 -15.77
CA GLY A 26 0.30 4.36 -17.01
C GLY A 26 1.57 5.18 -16.79
N ARG A 27 1.57 6.12 -15.83
CA ARG A 27 2.75 6.94 -15.50
C ARG A 27 3.95 6.12 -15.06
N ALA A 28 3.73 5.07 -14.27
CA ALA A 28 4.82 4.19 -13.84
C ALA A 28 5.43 3.42 -15.01
N MET A 29 4.60 2.93 -15.93
CA MET A 29 5.07 2.30 -17.16
C MET A 29 5.79 3.29 -18.08
N GLU A 30 5.27 4.50 -18.27
CA GLU A 30 5.95 5.54 -19.06
C GLU A 30 7.35 5.84 -18.50
N ASN A 31 7.51 5.91 -17.18
CA ASN A 31 8.81 6.10 -16.55
C ASN A 31 9.77 4.94 -16.85
N ALA A 32 9.28 3.70 -16.86
CA ALA A 32 10.09 2.54 -17.24
C ALA A 32 10.50 2.59 -18.72
N PHE A 33 9.59 3.00 -19.62
CA PHE A 33 9.90 3.21 -21.04
C PHE A 33 10.96 4.30 -21.24
N ARG A 34 10.80 5.47 -20.59
CA ARG A 34 11.80 6.55 -20.62
C ARG A 34 13.17 6.09 -20.10
N ALA A 35 13.17 5.33 -19.00
CA ALA A 35 14.40 4.78 -18.41
C ALA A 35 15.08 3.73 -19.30
N GLU A 36 14.33 3.02 -20.15
CA GLU A 36 14.88 2.08 -21.11
C GLU A 36 15.46 2.78 -22.34
N LEU A 37 14.74 3.78 -22.85
CA LEU A 37 15.14 4.57 -24.01
C LEU A 37 16.19 5.64 -23.67
N ASN A 38 16.58 5.77 -22.40
CA ASN A 38 17.49 6.80 -21.88
C ASN A 38 17.04 8.23 -22.20
N LEU A 39 15.72 8.45 -22.13
CA LEU A 39 15.12 9.76 -22.37
C LEU A 39 15.11 10.60 -21.10
N ALA A 40 15.08 11.92 -21.27
CA ALA A 40 14.86 12.83 -20.14
C ALA A 40 13.47 12.62 -19.53
N ALA A 41 13.31 12.93 -18.23
CA ALA A 41 12.07 12.66 -17.49
C ALA A 41 10.81 13.29 -18.11
N GLN A 42 10.96 14.43 -18.80
CA GLN A 42 9.86 15.17 -19.44
C GLN A 42 9.82 15.00 -20.96
N GLN A 43 10.69 14.15 -21.52
CA GLN A 43 10.67 13.91 -22.95
C GLN A 43 9.43 13.08 -23.31
N PRO A 44 8.67 13.49 -24.35
CA PRO A 44 7.53 12.74 -24.81
C PRO A 44 7.97 11.38 -25.35
N LEU A 45 7.12 10.38 -25.14
CA LEU A 45 7.22 9.08 -25.78
C LEU A 45 6.54 9.15 -27.16
N ASP A 46 6.95 8.25 -28.06
CA ASP A 46 6.33 8.13 -29.37
C ASP A 46 4.88 7.64 -29.23
N GLU A 47 4.03 7.99 -30.20
CA GLU A 47 2.61 7.66 -30.14
C GLU A 47 2.36 6.14 -30.01
N GLU A 48 3.14 5.32 -30.71
CA GLU A 48 3.10 3.86 -30.63
C GLU A 48 3.39 3.34 -29.20
N GLN A 49 4.37 3.95 -28.51
CA GLN A 49 4.72 3.59 -27.14
C GLN A 49 3.60 3.97 -26.18
N VAL A 50 3.02 5.17 -26.35
CA VAL A 50 1.88 5.62 -25.55
C VAL A 50 0.66 4.71 -25.76
N GLN A 51 0.38 4.29 -26.99
CA GLN A 51 -0.69 3.34 -27.30
C GLN A 51 -0.43 1.98 -26.66
N THR A 52 0.80 1.47 -26.74
CA THR A 52 1.22 0.22 -26.10
C THR A 52 1.02 0.28 -24.58
N ILE A 53 1.43 1.37 -23.94
CA ILE A 53 1.25 1.59 -22.50
C ILE A 53 -0.23 1.59 -22.12
N ARG A 54 -1.09 2.27 -22.88
CA ARG A 54 -2.54 2.29 -22.63
C ARG A 54 -3.14 0.89 -22.74
N LEU A 55 -2.79 0.16 -23.79
CA LEU A 55 -3.26 -1.21 -24.01
C LEU A 55 -2.87 -2.13 -22.85
N ILE A 56 -1.59 -2.08 -22.42
CA ILE A 56 -1.12 -2.88 -21.30
C ILE A 56 -1.80 -2.46 -19.99
N ALA A 57 -2.01 -1.16 -19.76
CA ALA A 57 -2.70 -0.67 -18.56
C ALA A 57 -4.13 -1.22 -18.49
N ASP A 58 -4.85 -1.20 -19.61
CA ASP A 58 -6.20 -1.75 -19.70
C ASP A 58 -6.22 -3.27 -19.46
N GLU A 59 -5.24 -4.01 -20.00
CA GLU A 59 -5.06 -5.43 -19.72
C GLU A 59 -4.78 -5.71 -18.23
N VAL A 60 -3.96 -4.89 -17.57
CA VAL A 60 -3.71 -4.97 -16.12
C VAL A 60 -5.02 -4.81 -15.37
N ALA A 61 -5.83 -3.80 -15.72
CA ALA A 61 -7.12 -3.54 -15.09
C ALA A 61 -8.08 -4.73 -15.27
N GLN A 62 -8.12 -5.34 -16.45
CA GLN A 62 -8.92 -6.53 -16.71
C GLN A 62 -8.45 -7.75 -15.89
N GLN A 63 -7.14 -7.94 -15.76
CA GLN A 63 -6.56 -9.05 -15.00
C GLN A 63 -6.88 -8.97 -13.51
N ILE A 64 -6.84 -7.77 -12.93
CA ILE A 64 -7.12 -7.57 -11.49
C ILE A 64 -8.61 -7.41 -11.19
N ALA A 65 -9.46 -7.16 -12.19
CA ALA A 65 -10.89 -6.89 -12.03
C ALA A 65 -11.62 -7.91 -11.13
N PRO A 66 -11.39 -9.23 -11.24
CA PRO A 66 -12.10 -10.21 -10.42
C PRO A 66 -11.88 -10.01 -8.91
N LYS A 67 -10.69 -9.57 -8.50
CA LYS A 67 -10.35 -9.26 -7.10
C LYS A 67 -10.71 -7.82 -6.74
N ALA A 68 -10.36 -6.86 -7.60
CA ALA A 68 -10.57 -5.44 -7.36
C ALA A 68 -12.05 -5.06 -7.23
N SER A 69 -12.95 -5.78 -7.91
CA SER A 69 -14.40 -5.62 -7.78
C SER A 69 -14.99 -6.13 -6.45
N THR A 70 -14.20 -6.83 -5.63
CA THR A 70 -14.63 -7.31 -4.31
C THR A 70 -14.47 -6.22 -3.24
N PRO A 71 -15.16 -6.33 -2.09
CA PRO A 71 -14.96 -5.40 -0.97
C PRO A 71 -13.54 -5.41 -0.38
N GLN A 72 -12.79 -6.50 -0.58
CA GLN A 72 -11.42 -6.65 -0.06
C GLN A 72 -10.43 -5.75 -0.83
N GLY A 73 -10.73 -5.46 -2.09
CA GLY A 73 -9.85 -4.74 -3.00
C GLY A 73 -8.75 -5.62 -3.59
N VAL A 74 -7.72 -4.96 -4.13
CA VAL A 74 -6.50 -5.61 -4.62
C VAL A 74 -5.29 -5.05 -3.89
N GLU A 75 -4.28 -5.87 -3.64
CA GLU A 75 -3.03 -5.38 -3.07
C GLU A 75 -2.19 -4.65 -4.12
N VAL A 76 -1.43 -3.65 -3.69
CA VAL A 76 -0.57 -2.88 -4.59
C VAL A 76 0.50 -3.75 -5.25
N GLU A 77 0.92 -4.83 -4.60
CA GLU A 77 1.88 -5.80 -5.14
C GLU A 77 1.27 -6.64 -6.26
N GLU A 78 0.02 -7.07 -6.12
CA GLU A 78 -0.67 -7.81 -7.18
C GLU A 78 -0.84 -6.97 -8.45
N VAL A 79 -1.06 -5.66 -8.30
CA VAL A 79 -1.09 -4.73 -9.44
C VAL A 79 0.29 -4.62 -10.08
N GLN A 80 1.36 -4.55 -9.29
CA GLN A 80 2.74 -4.49 -9.80
C GLN A 80 3.12 -5.77 -10.53
N ASP A 81 2.81 -6.93 -9.95
CA ASP A 81 3.10 -8.23 -10.55
C ASP A 81 2.32 -8.42 -11.86
N ALA A 82 1.07 -7.96 -11.93
CA ALA A 82 0.30 -7.95 -13.18
C ALA A 82 0.97 -7.10 -14.27
N VAL A 83 1.50 -5.92 -13.92
CA VAL A 83 2.25 -5.07 -14.87
C VAL A 83 3.49 -5.79 -15.37
N GLU A 84 4.27 -6.39 -14.48
CA GLU A 84 5.51 -7.11 -14.84
C GLU A 84 5.21 -8.29 -15.78
N ILE A 85 4.21 -9.10 -15.45
CA ILE A 85 3.77 -10.25 -16.28
C ILE A 85 3.33 -9.78 -17.66
N LEU A 86 2.51 -8.73 -17.74
CA LEU A 86 1.99 -8.25 -19.03
C LEU A 86 3.07 -7.59 -19.88
N LEU A 87 4.00 -6.83 -19.29
CA LEU A 87 5.16 -6.33 -20.03
C LEU A 87 5.99 -7.48 -20.63
N MET A 88 6.20 -8.57 -19.88
CA MET A 88 6.89 -9.75 -20.40
C MET A 88 6.09 -10.45 -21.50
N LYS A 89 4.77 -10.58 -21.34
CA LYS A 89 3.87 -11.19 -22.33
C LYS A 89 3.88 -10.45 -23.67
N HIS A 90 4.00 -9.12 -23.64
CA HIS A 90 4.15 -8.27 -24.83
C HIS A 90 5.59 -8.22 -25.36
N GLY A 91 6.52 -9.00 -24.82
CA GLY A 91 7.92 -9.07 -25.27
C GLY A 91 8.77 -7.87 -24.87
N LEU A 92 8.28 -6.99 -24.00
CA LEU A 92 8.94 -5.77 -23.54
C LEU A 92 9.89 -6.04 -22.37
N TYR A 93 10.74 -7.07 -22.49
CA TYR A 93 11.59 -7.56 -21.41
C TYR A 93 12.52 -6.48 -20.82
N ARG A 94 13.06 -5.60 -21.67
CA ARG A 94 13.97 -4.53 -21.24
C ARG A 94 13.22 -3.49 -20.39
N VAL A 95 12.02 -3.11 -20.81
CA VAL A 95 11.14 -2.19 -20.06
C VAL A 95 10.71 -2.84 -18.73
N ALA A 96 10.30 -4.12 -18.75
CA ALA A 96 9.97 -4.86 -17.53
C ALA A 96 11.15 -4.85 -16.54
N ARG A 97 12.38 -5.07 -17.01
CA ARG A 97 13.58 -5.00 -16.17
C ARG A 97 13.76 -3.62 -15.54
N LYS A 98 13.59 -2.54 -16.33
CA LYS A 98 13.68 -1.16 -15.81
C LYS A 98 12.59 -0.87 -14.78
N TYR A 99 11.38 -1.37 -15.00
CA TYR A 99 10.27 -1.26 -14.06
C TYR A 99 10.58 -1.95 -12.72
N ILE A 100 11.09 -3.18 -12.76
CA ILE A 100 11.47 -3.95 -11.56
C ILE A 100 12.56 -3.24 -10.77
N VAL A 101 13.60 -2.74 -11.45
CA VAL A 101 14.67 -1.98 -10.80
C VAL A 101 14.12 -0.71 -10.15
N TYR A 102 13.28 0.04 -10.86
CA TYR A 102 12.63 1.24 -10.32
C TYR A 102 11.76 0.94 -9.09
N ARG A 103 10.99 -0.17 -9.10
CA ARG A 103 10.20 -0.65 -7.94
C ARG A 103 11.12 -0.94 -6.74
N ALA A 104 12.23 -1.63 -6.95
CA ALA A 104 13.19 -1.96 -5.90
C ALA A 104 13.86 -0.71 -5.30
N GLU A 105 14.25 0.25 -6.14
CA GLU A 105 14.80 1.54 -5.70
C GLU A 105 13.76 2.33 -4.88
N HIS A 106 12.51 2.40 -5.35
CA HIS A 106 11.43 3.05 -4.62
C HIS A 106 11.08 2.35 -3.31
N ALA A 107 11.17 1.01 -3.25
CA ALA A 107 11.02 0.28 -1.99
C ALA A 107 12.11 0.69 -1.00
N LYS A 108 13.39 0.68 -1.43
CA LYS A 108 14.52 1.11 -0.60
C LYS A 108 14.38 2.56 -0.12
N LEU A 109 13.92 3.47 -0.98
CA LEU A 109 13.70 4.87 -0.60
C LEU A 109 12.59 5.01 0.44
N ARG A 110 11.53 4.20 0.37
CA ARG A 110 10.46 4.18 1.39
C ARG A 110 10.94 3.61 2.72
N ALA A 111 11.76 2.56 2.70
CA ALA A 111 12.41 2.00 3.88
C ALA A 111 13.21 3.08 4.63
N LEU A 112 14.03 3.83 3.89
CA LEU A 112 14.85 4.92 4.44
C LEU A 112 14.01 6.09 4.99
N ARG A 113 12.78 6.28 4.50
CA ARG A 113 11.86 7.33 4.95
C ARG A 113 10.95 6.89 6.11
N GLY A 114 11.05 5.63 6.56
CA GLY A 114 10.11 5.07 7.54
C GLY A 114 8.67 4.98 7.02
N GLU A 115 8.48 5.04 5.69
CA GLU A 115 7.18 4.88 5.03
C GLU A 115 6.85 3.40 4.78
N GLU A 116 7.82 2.51 5.01
CA GLU A 116 7.52 1.11 5.29
C GLU A 116 6.82 1.07 6.64
N GLY A 117 5.49 1.04 6.59
CA GLY A 117 4.73 0.62 7.75
C GLY A 117 5.33 -0.70 8.22
N MET A 118 5.80 -0.72 9.47
CA MET A 118 6.02 -1.95 10.19
C MET A 118 4.80 -2.81 9.91
N ALA A 119 4.99 -3.95 9.25
CA ALA A 119 3.94 -4.94 9.11
C ALA A 119 3.65 -5.42 10.53
N TYR A 120 2.83 -4.69 11.26
CA TYR A 120 2.00 -5.30 12.27
C TYR A 120 1.07 -6.19 11.47
N GLU A 121 1.44 -7.45 11.33
CA GLU A 121 0.47 -8.52 11.20
C GLU A 121 -0.51 -8.31 12.35
N VAL A 122 -1.62 -7.62 12.09
CA VAL A 122 -2.75 -7.68 12.99
C VAL A 122 -3.33 -9.06 12.75
N ASP A 123 -2.72 -10.07 13.37
CA ASP A 123 -3.34 -11.37 13.52
C ASP A 123 -4.68 -11.13 14.24
N GLU A 124 -5.77 -11.33 13.51
CA GLU A 124 -7.15 -11.21 14.01
C GLU A 124 -7.37 -12.08 15.26
N ARG A 125 -6.48 -13.04 15.54
CA ARG A 125 -6.51 -13.90 16.74
C ARG A 125 -5.95 -13.25 18.00
N THR A 126 -5.36 -12.06 17.92
CA THR A 126 -4.73 -11.34 19.04
C THR A 126 -5.47 -10.07 19.47
N GLN A 127 -6.72 -9.86 19.02
CA GLN A 127 -7.55 -8.81 19.59
C GLN A 127 -7.98 -9.20 21.01
N ILE A 128 -7.27 -8.65 22.00
CA ILE A 128 -7.65 -8.72 23.40
C ILE A 128 -9.02 -8.02 23.53
N CYS A 129 -9.99 -8.69 24.13
CA CYS A 129 -11.31 -8.11 24.43
C CYS A 129 -11.50 -8.04 25.94
N VAL A 130 -11.93 -6.87 26.43
CA VAL A 130 -12.25 -6.65 27.84
C VAL A 130 -13.72 -6.92 28.05
N THR A 131 -14.06 -7.70 29.08
CA THR A 131 -15.46 -7.91 29.49
C THR A 131 -15.78 -6.89 30.58
N LEU A 132 -16.77 -6.05 30.33
CA LEU A 132 -17.26 -5.06 31.28
C LEU A 132 -18.18 -5.72 32.32
N GLU A 133 -18.47 -5.01 33.42
CA GLU A 133 -19.30 -5.53 34.53
C GLU A 133 -20.73 -5.91 34.12
N ASP A 134 -21.22 -5.32 33.03
CA ASP A 134 -22.51 -5.62 32.39
C ASP A 134 -22.45 -6.85 31.45
N GLY A 135 -21.30 -7.52 31.37
CA GLY A 135 -21.07 -8.69 30.52
C GLY A 135 -20.77 -8.35 29.05
N VAL A 136 -20.73 -7.07 28.68
CA VAL A 136 -20.45 -6.65 27.30
C VAL A 136 -18.95 -6.79 27.04
N ARG A 137 -18.59 -7.50 25.96
CA ARG A 137 -17.21 -7.61 25.49
C ARG A 137 -16.91 -6.47 24.53
N VAL A 138 -15.94 -5.64 24.86
CA VAL A 138 -15.45 -4.54 24.03
C VAL A 138 -14.01 -4.81 23.60
N PRO A 139 -13.62 -4.44 22.37
CA PRO A 139 -12.23 -4.54 21.93
C PRO A 139 -11.34 -3.66 22.82
N PHE A 140 -10.17 -4.17 23.18
CA PHE A 140 -9.17 -3.44 23.94
C PHE A 140 -8.66 -2.25 23.12
N ASP A 141 -8.83 -1.05 23.67
CA ASP A 141 -8.39 0.20 23.06
C ASP A 141 -7.17 0.74 23.82
N PRO A 142 -5.95 0.62 23.26
CA PRO A 142 -4.73 1.06 23.93
C PRO A 142 -4.68 2.58 24.13
N GLU A 143 -5.31 3.37 23.26
CA GLU A 143 -5.35 4.84 23.37
C GLU A 143 -6.12 5.28 24.62
N ARG A 144 -7.19 4.55 24.96
CA ARG A 144 -8.00 4.83 26.15
C ARG A 144 -7.22 4.64 27.45
N ILE A 145 -6.30 3.67 27.49
CA ILE A 145 -5.43 3.44 28.65
C ILE A 145 -4.35 4.51 28.70
N ARG A 146 -3.73 4.83 27.56
CA ARG A 146 -2.71 5.89 27.48
C ARG A 146 -3.25 7.22 27.99
N GLN A 147 -4.45 7.64 27.55
CA GLN A 147 -5.09 8.86 28.04
C GLN A 147 -5.30 8.88 29.55
N ARG A 148 -5.71 7.74 30.14
CA ARG A 148 -5.89 7.62 31.59
C ARG A 148 -4.57 7.64 32.36
N LEU A 149 -3.53 6.97 31.84
CA LEU A 149 -2.20 7.01 32.41
C LEU A 149 -1.61 8.41 32.35
N THR A 150 -1.75 9.13 31.23
CA THR A 150 -1.33 10.53 31.10
C THR A 150 -2.03 11.41 32.14
N GLN A 151 -3.35 11.28 32.30
CA GLN A 151 -4.09 12.02 33.33
C GLN A 151 -3.65 11.66 34.76
N ALA A 152 -3.31 10.40 35.02
CA ALA A 152 -2.85 9.96 36.33
C ALA A 152 -1.39 10.36 36.64
N CYS A 153 -0.55 10.51 35.62
CA CYS A 153 0.83 10.96 35.74
C CYS A 153 0.96 12.49 35.77
N GLU A 154 -0.12 13.22 35.46
CA GLU A 154 -0.17 14.68 35.52
C GLU A 154 0.10 15.15 36.96
N GLY A 155 1.19 15.90 37.15
CA GLY A 155 1.64 16.37 38.47
C GLY A 155 2.61 15.44 39.22
N CYS A 156 2.91 14.26 38.69
CA CYS A 156 3.90 13.31 39.24
C CYS A 156 5.05 13.01 38.25
N GLU A 157 5.34 13.94 37.34
CA GLU A 157 6.31 13.80 36.24
C GLU A 157 7.75 13.50 36.68
N ALA A 158 8.09 13.75 37.95
CA ALA A 158 9.39 13.43 38.54
C ALA A 158 9.51 11.99 39.07
N LEU A 159 8.40 11.25 39.17
CA LEU A 159 8.33 9.91 39.76
C LEU A 159 7.83 8.83 38.78
N CYS A 160 7.07 9.21 37.76
CA CYS A 160 6.56 8.27 36.77
C CYS A 160 6.55 8.85 35.35
N SER A 161 6.93 8.03 34.39
CA SER A 161 6.75 8.27 32.96
C SER A 161 5.67 7.34 32.42
N VAL A 162 4.80 7.87 31.55
CA VAL A 162 3.77 7.07 30.88
C VAL A 162 4.41 5.97 30.04
N ASP A 163 5.56 6.23 29.43
CA ASP A 163 6.24 5.28 28.57
C ASP A 163 6.88 4.14 29.40
N ASP A 164 7.42 4.42 30.59
CA ASP A 164 7.99 3.40 31.50
C ASP A 164 6.91 2.47 32.06
N LEU A 165 5.72 3.02 32.39
CA LEU A 165 4.58 2.24 32.89
C LEU A 165 3.93 1.36 31.82
N GLN A 166 4.13 1.66 30.54
CA GLN A 166 3.60 0.87 29.43
C GLN A 166 4.45 -0.37 29.14
N GLU A 167 5.74 -0.39 29.49
CA GLU A 167 6.63 -1.54 29.27
C GLU A 167 6.49 -2.64 30.34
N GLU A 168 5.90 -2.35 31.50
CA GLU A 168 5.72 -3.33 32.59
C GLU A 168 4.37 -4.09 32.56
N VAL A 169 3.50 -3.87 31.57
CA VAL A 169 2.14 -4.45 31.49
C VAL A 169 1.98 -5.46 30.36
#